data_AF-A0A7G9YV36-F1
#
_entry.id   AF-A0A7G9YV36-F1
#
_cell.length_a   1.000
_cell.length_b   1.000
_cell.length_c   1.000
_cell.angle_alpha   90.00
_cell.angle_beta   90.00
_cell.angle_gamma   90.00
#
_symmetry.space_group_name_H-M   'P 1'
#
loop_
_entity.id
_entity.type
_entity.pdbx_description
1 polymer ?
#
loop_
_entity_poly.entity_id
_entity_poly.type
_entity_poly.pdbx_seq_one_letter_code
_entity_poly.pdbx_strand_id
1 'polypeptide(L)'
;MVEEQLVERLAPRIEERIRYKIVRSIIDALEEQFYPPEEMFREEFVKRVEEAEKRVKEGKARTFKNANELNAFLESLKTEE
;
A
#
# COMPACT_ATOMS: atom_id res chain seq x y z
N MET A 1 13.67 0.40 -45.46
CA MET A 1 13.79 -1.06 -45.30
C MET A 1 14.40 -1.51 -43.96
N VAL A 2 15.70 -1.31 -43.68
CA VAL A 2 16.30 -1.82 -42.41
C VAL A 2 15.85 -1.01 -41.18
N GLU A 3 15.71 0.31 -41.32
CA GLU A 3 15.24 1.18 -40.23
C GLU A 3 13.76 0.96 -39.91
N GLU A 4 12.89 0.80 -40.92
CA GLU A 4 11.47 0.51 -40.72
C GLU A 4 11.25 -0.79 -39.94
N GLN A 5 11.99 -1.86 -40.27
CA GLN A 5 11.92 -3.12 -39.52
C GLN A 5 12.40 -2.97 -38.06
N LEU A 6 13.37 -2.07 -37.82
CA LEU A 6 13.84 -1.78 -36.47
C LEU A 6 12.77 -1.02 -35.68
N VAL A 7 12.11 -0.05 -36.31
CA VAL A 7 11.01 0.73 -35.74
C VAL A 7 9.82 -0.16 -35.41
N GLU A 8 9.41 -1.05 -36.32
CA GLU A 8 8.30 -2.00 -36.08
C GLU A 8 8.56 -2.94 -34.89
N ARG A 9 9.82 -3.33 -34.66
CA ARG A 9 10.19 -4.18 -33.51
C ARG A 9 10.28 -3.41 -32.19
N LEU A 10 10.70 -2.15 -32.23
CA LEU A 10 10.93 -1.34 -31.03
C LEU A 10 9.68 -0.59 -30.56
N ALA A 11 8.84 -0.13 -31.48
CA ALA A 11 7.60 0.61 -31.20
C ALA A 11 6.72 -0.06 -30.13
N PRO A 12 6.36 -1.37 -30.21
CA PRO A 12 5.51 -1.99 -29.19
C PRO A 12 6.17 -2.05 -27.80
N ARG A 13 7.49 -2.26 -27.74
CA ARG A 13 8.23 -2.33 -26.46
C ARG A 13 8.34 -0.95 -25.80
N ILE A 14 8.48 0.10 -26.63
CA ILE A 14 8.48 1.49 -26.18
C ILE A 14 7.08 1.87 -25.68
N GLU A 15 6.04 1.51 -26.43
CA GLU A 15 4.65 1.76 -26.06
C GLU A 15 4.29 1.11 -24.71
N GLU A 16 4.64 -0.16 -24.52
CA GLU A 16 4.42 -0.88 -23.26
C GLU A 16 5.12 -0.20 -22.09
N ARG A 17 6.38 0.23 -22.27
CA ARG A 17 7.15 0.91 -21.24
C ARG A 17 6.60 2.29 -20.90
N ILE A 18 6.09 3.03 -21.89
CA ILE A 18 5.40 4.30 -21.69
C ILE A 18 4.09 4.07 -20.93
N ARG A 19 3.30 3.07 -21.34
CA ARG A 19 2.03 2.72 -20.70
C ARG A 19 2.24 2.36 -19.23
N TYR A 20 3.24 1.53 -18.92
CA TYR A 20 3.60 1.20 -17.53
C TYR A 20 3.94 2.45 -16.71
N LYS A 21 4.78 3.35 -17.24
CA LYS A 21 5.17 4.58 -16.55
C LYS A 21 3.96 5.47 -16.25
N ILE A 22 3.07 5.66 -17.24
CA ILE A 22 1.87 6.47 -17.07
C ILE A 22 0.96 5.87 -16.00
N VAL A 23 0.67 4.57 -16.09
CA VAL A 23 -0.17 3.88 -15.10
C VAL A 23 0.42 3.99 -13.70
N ARG A 24 1.73 3.78 -13.56
CA ARG A 24 2.39 3.88 -12.25
C ARG A 24 2.34 5.29 -11.68
N SER A 25 2.61 6.31 -12.49
CA SER A 25 2.50 7.71 -12.06
C SER A 25 1.07 8.10 -11.67
N ILE A 26 0.04 7.54 -12.32
CA ILE A 26 -1.35 7.72 -11.91
C ILE A 26 -1.59 7.06 -10.56
N ILE A 27 -1.14 5.82 -10.37
CA ILE A 27 -1.26 5.11 -9.08
C ILE A 27 -0.59 5.91 -7.97
N ASP A 28 0.66 6.33 -8.16
CA ASP A 28 1.41 7.06 -7.13
C ASP A 28 0.71 8.41 -6.80
N ALA A 29 0.19 9.13 -7.79
CA ALA A 29 -0.56 10.37 -7.58
C ALA A 29 -1.91 10.15 -6.87
N LEU A 30 -2.59 9.04 -7.16
CA LEU A 30 -3.81 8.67 -6.44
C LEU A 30 -3.46 8.24 -5.01
N GLU A 31 -2.41 7.45 -4.79
CA GLU A 31 -1.94 7.08 -3.46
C GLU A 31 -1.58 8.31 -2.62
N GLU A 32 -0.98 9.33 -3.22
CA GLU A 32 -0.68 10.60 -2.55
C GLU A 32 -1.95 11.42 -2.23
N GLN A 33 -2.94 11.44 -3.13
CA GLN A 33 -4.22 12.14 -2.91
C GLN A 33 -5.17 11.41 -1.95
N PHE A 34 -5.10 10.07 -1.92
CA PHE A 34 -5.90 9.21 -1.05
C PHE A 34 -5.15 8.77 0.21
N TYR A 35 -3.88 9.17 0.39
CA TYR A 35 -3.26 9.18 1.70
C TYR A 35 -4.08 10.13 2.57
N PRO A 36 -4.76 9.65 3.62
CA PRO A 36 -5.59 10.54 4.42
C PRO A 36 -4.68 11.65 4.97
N PRO A 37 -5.00 12.94 4.74
CA PRO A 37 -4.34 14.05 5.40
C PRO A 37 -4.20 13.75 6.89
N GLU A 38 -3.11 14.15 7.53
CA GLU A 38 -2.92 13.92 8.96
C GLU A 38 -4.09 14.52 9.78
N GLU A 39 -4.74 15.56 9.27
CA GLU A 39 -5.96 16.19 9.80
C GLU A 39 -7.22 15.30 9.69
N MET A 40 -7.25 14.33 8.78
CA MET A 40 -8.30 13.31 8.67
C MET A 40 -8.17 12.19 9.71
N PHE A 41 -7.06 12.14 10.45
CA PHE A 41 -7.05 11.47 11.74
C PHE A 41 -7.92 12.28 12.71
N ARG A 42 -9.23 12.03 12.64
CA ARG A 42 -10.23 12.51 13.61
C ARG A 42 -9.64 12.39 15.01
N GLU A 43 -9.96 13.31 15.93
CA GLU A 43 -9.50 13.20 17.33
C GLU A 43 -9.74 11.80 17.92
N GLU A 44 -10.78 11.11 17.46
CA GLU A 44 -11.09 9.72 17.79
C GLU A 44 -9.99 8.72 17.35
N PHE A 45 -9.40 8.89 16.17
CA PHE A 45 -8.27 8.07 15.73
C PHE A 45 -7.05 8.34 16.60
N VAL A 46 -6.73 9.60 16.88
CA VAL A 46 -5.60 9.97 17.75
C VAL A 46 -5.79 9.35 19.14
N LYS A 47 -6.98 9.48 19.73
CA LYS A 47 -7.34 8.84 21.01
C LYS A 47 -7.20 7.32 20.96
N ARG A 48 -7.63 6.66 19.89
CA ARG A 48 -7.48 5.20 19.72
C ARG A 48 -6.01 4.78 19.64
N VAL A 49 -5.16 5.56 19.00
CA VAL A 49 -3.71 5.31 18.94
C VAL A 49 -3.09 5.47 20.33
N GLU A 50 -3.40 6.56 21.04
CA GLU A 50 -2.92 6.80 22.42
C GLU A 50 -3.36 5.69 23.38
N GLU A 51 -4.60 5.23 23.28
CA GLU A 51 -5.12 4.11 24.06
C GLU A 51 -4.41 2.79 23.72
N ALA A 52 -4.14 2.54 22.44
CA ALA A 52 -3.39 1.37 22.00
C ALA A 52 -1.96 1.39 22.56
N GLU A 53 -1.27 2.53 22.49
CA GLU A 53 0.07 2.70 23.09
C GLU A 53 0.07 2.45 24.59
N LYS A 54 -0.93 2.98 25.30
CA LYS A 54 -1.10 2.74 26.74
C LYS A 54 -1.26 1.24 27.04
N ARG A 55 -2.08 0.53 26.27
CA ARG A 55 -2.26 -0.93 26.41
C ARG A 55 -0.97 -1.70 26.16
N VAL A 56 -0.13 -1.26 25.24
CA VAL A 56 1.20 -1.85 25.00
C VAL A 56 2.08 -1.65 26.24
N LYS A 57 2.17 -0.43 26.78
CA LYS A 57 2.96 -0.12 27.98
C LYS A 57 2.49 -0.90 29.21
N GLU A 58 1.19 -1.13 29.33
CA GLU A 58 0.59 -1.93 30.41
C GLU A 58 0.70 -3.46 30.19
N GLY A 59 1.32 -3.91 29.10
CA GLY A 59 1.46 -5.34 28.78
C GLY A 59 0.15 -6.03 28.36
N LYS A 60 -0.89 -5.26 28.03
CA LYS A 60 -2.22 -5.73 27.61
C LYS A 60 -2.36 -5.85 26.08
N ALA A 61 -1.28 -5.60 25.34
CA ALA A 61 -1.24 -5.74 23.90
C ALA A 61 -0.83 -7.17 23.50
N ARG A 62 -1.36 -7.62 22.36
CA ARG A 62 -0.97 -8.90 21.78
C ARG A 62 0.37 -8.74 21.06
N THR A 63 1.38 -9.46 21.52
CA THR A 63 2.68 -9.55 20.86
C THR A 63 2.79 -10.87 20.11
N PHE A 64 3.25 -10.81 18.87
CA PHE A 64 3.50 -11.99 18.04
C PHE A 64 4.99 -12.30 18.07
N LYS A 65 5.36 -13.57 18.15
CA LYS A 65 6.76 -13.98 18.21
C LYS A 65 7.45 -13.93 16.85
N ASN A 66 6.67 -14.10 15.76
CA ASN A 66 7.18 -14.12 14.39
C ASN A 66 6.11 -13.68 13.38
N ALA A 67 6.56 -13.45 12.14
CA ALA A 67 5.70 -13.00 11.05
C ALA A 67 4.59 -14.01 10.69
N ASN A 68 4.83 -15.32 10.85
CA ASN A 68 3.82 -16.35 10.54
C ASN A 68 2.63 -16.27 11.51
N GLU A 69 2.91 -16.05 12.80
CA GLU A 69 1.88 -15.90 13.84
C GLU A 69 1.04 -14.62 13.61
N LEU A 70 1.70 -13.52 13.22
CA LEU A 70 1.02 -12.29 12.84
C LEU A 70 0.13 -12.50 11.61
N ASN A 71 0.65 -13.12 10.55
CA ASN A 71 -0.10 -13.37 9.32
C ASN A 71 -1.34 -14.24 9.56
N ALA A 72 -1.20 -15.31 10.35
CA ALA A 72 -2.34 -16.15 10.72
C ALA A 72 -3.43 -15.36 11.46
N PHE A 73 -3.04 -14.46 12.37
CA PHE A 73 -3.99 -13.56 13.02
C PHE A 73 -4.66 -12.59 12.05
N LEU A 74 -3.90 -11.97 11.15
CA LEU A 74 -4.45 -11.07 10.14
C LEU A 74 -5.43 -11.77 9.19
N GLU A 75 -5.15 -13.01 8.78
CA GLU A 75 -6.09 -13.80 7.98
C GLU A 75 -7.38 -14.13 8.75
N SER A 76 -7.29 -14.41 10.06
CA SER A 76 -8.48 -14.66 10.90
C SER A 76 -9.42 -13.46 11.02
N LEU A 77 -8.90 -12.23 10.93
CA LEU A 77 -9.70 -11.00 10.96
C LEU A 77 -10.46 -10.74 9.66
N LYS A 78 -10.03 -11.32 8.52
CA LYS A 78 -10.71 -11.15 7.23
C LYS A 78 -11.98 -11.99 7.12
N THR A 79 -12.13 -13.01 7.96
CA THR A 79 -13.27 -13.93 7.98
C THR A 79 -14.38 -13.51 8.94
N GLU A 80 -14.20 -12.43 9.71
CA GLU A 80 -15.25 -11.82 10.53
C GLU A 80 -16.00 -10.76 9.71
N GLU A 81 -16.95 -11.21 8.87
CA GLU A 81 -18.06 -10.39 8.33
C GLU A 81 -19.39 -10.81 8.97
#